data_AF-A0A1F4PJG8-F1
#
_entry.id   AF-A0A1F4PJG8-F1
#
_cell.length_a   1.000
_cell.length_b   1.000
_cell.length_c   1.000
_cell.angle_alpha   90.00
_cell.angle_beta   90.00
_cell.angle_gamma   90.00
#
_symmetry.space_group_name_H-M   'P 1'
#
loop_
_entity.id
_entity.type
_entity.pdbx_description
1 polymer ?
#
loop_
_entity_poly.entity_id
_entity_poly.type
_entity_poly.pdbx_seq_one_letter_code
_entity_poly.pdbx_strand_id
1 'polypeptide(L)'
;MNSIFKKSLLIFLLASFAGNKAYHYDRQINDKNVIIATAGVAILVVGAIGIAKYFGWFDEKNENLLNRADHELKTAIMQFSPVIKLIDDTYQIKFRNAHEKANLVNEIHELLLAGLHPMLELVHPKTDMAIEIFNNRQHALKSVKKDLDRRILKLRKNLEYKDNKYFYDRMVQLSQQIEDYLIYLEFTSKFLSNHISYFELTNSYADYFNKYQRELSLLKGSFNGPTLGYELKRCALIRFNDASYPFLEFEKELKKDIFEFANKIRRSRYNYQQLLYIANVILADLQKVHEYIITDPDYLQEKVRRENDLREQERIAIAQREATAREREAKAREEAAKAKWQQAQAAMAHNQILATQPQQQQVVNVNNYNR
;
A
#
# COMPACT_ATOMS: atom_id res chain seq x y z
N MET A 1 -33.06 -7.06 -35.93
CA MET A 1 -32.45 -6.48 -34.70
C MET A 1 -33.58 -6.07 -33.76
N ASN A 2 -33.69 -6.73 -32.60
CA ASN A 2 -34.89 -6.75 -31.78
C ASN A 2 -35.08 -5.45 -30.95
N SER A 3 -36.32 -4.98 -30.79
CA SER A 3 -36.71 -3.73 -30.11
C SER A 3 -36.14 -3.63 -28.67
N ILE A 4 -35.99 -4.78 -28.01
CA ILE A 4 -35.46 -4.90 -26.64
C ILE A 4 -33.94 -4.62 -26.60
N PHE A 5 -33.18 -5.06 -27.62
CA PHE A 5 -31.73 -4.82 -27.69
C PHE A 5 -31.41 -3.33 -27.85
N LYS A 6 -32.24 -2.59 -28.61
CA LYS A 6 -32.13 -1.13 -28.72
C LYS A 6 -32.41 -0.45 -27.38
N LYS A 7 -33.39 -0.93 -26.60
CA LYS A 7 -33.71 -0.38 -25.27
C LYS A 7 -32.61 -0.66 -24.24
N SER A 8 -32.04 -1.86 -24.21
CA SER A 8 -30.95 -2.20 -23.29
C SER A 8 -29.64 -1.49 -23.64
N LEU A 9 -29.32 -1.33 -24.93
CA LEU A 9 -28.16 -0.54 -25.37
C LEU A 9 -28.34 0.95 -25.07
N LEU A 10 -29.57 1.48 -25.20
CA LEU A 10 -29.90 2.86 -24.83
C LEU A 10 -29.75 3.08 -23.31
N ILE A 11 -30.18 2.13 -22.47
CA ILE A 11 -30.00 2.19 -21.01
C ILE A 11 -28.50 2.12 -20.65
N PHE A 12 -27.72 1.27 -21.32
CA PHE A 12 -26.27 1.17 -21.09
C PHE A 12 -25.51 2.43 -21.52
N LEU A 13 -25.88 3.03 -22.66
CA LEU A 13 -25.32 4.30 -23.12
C LEU A 13 -25.73 5.46 -22.20
N LEU A 14 -26.97 5.50 -21.71
CA LEU A 14 -27.43 6.50 -20.74
C LEU A 14 -26.73 6.36 -19.38
N ALA A 15 -26.49 5.13 -18.91
CA ALA A 15 -25.73 4.87 -17.69
C ALA A 15 -24.24 5.26 -17.84
N SER A 16 -23.65 5.02 -19.01
CA SER A 16 -22.28 5.43 -19.31
C SER A 16 -22.15 6.96 -19.44
N PHE A 17 -23.16 7.64 -20.00
CA PHE A 17 -23.22 9.10 -20.10
C PHE A 17 -23.44 9.78 -18.74
N ALA A 18 -24.22 9.15 -17.85
CA ALA A 18 -24.42 9.61 -16.47
C ALA A 18 -23.16 9.41 -15.61
N GLY A 19 -22.45 8.29 -15.78
CA GLY A 19 -21.17 8.04 -15.12
C GLY A 19 -20.07 9.01 -15.56
N ASN A 20 -20.04 9.40 -16.84
CA ASN A 20 -19.04 10.35 -17.35
C ASN A 20 -19.34 11.81 -16.95
N LYS A 21 -20.61 12.18 -16.72
CA LYS A 21 -20.97 13.49 -16.16
C LYS A 21 -20.67 13.60 -14.66
N ALA A 22 -20.65 12.48 -13.91
CA ALA A 22 -20.30 12.47 -12.49
C ALA A 22 -18.79 12.66 -12.24
N TYR A 23 -17.93 12.42 -13.24
CA TYR A 23 -16.47 12.60 -13.13
C TYR A 23 -15.99 14.05 -13.31
N HIS A 24 -16.87 14.99 -13.66
CA HIS A 24 -16.50 16.38 -13.96
C HIS A 24 -17.21 17.45 -13.11
N TYR A 25 -17.78 17.11 -11.96
CA TYR A 25 -18.29 18.11 -11.02
C TYR A 25 -17.72 17.90 -9.61
N ASP A 26 -16.66 18.65 -9.32
CA ASP A 26 -16.13 18.88 -7.99
C ASP A 26 -17.09 19.82 -7.23
N ARG A 27 -17.81 19.29 -6.23
CA ARG A 27 -18.22 19.93 -4.96
C ARG A 27 -19.34 19.15 -4.27
N GLN A 28 -19.06 18.73 -3.03
CA GLN A 28 -20.00 18.56 -1.91
C GLN A 28 -21.43 18.12 -2.25
N ILE A 29 -21.63 16.85 -2.62
CA ILE A 29 -22.96 16.23 -2.58
C ILE A 29 -22.91 15.03 -1.62
N ASN A 30 -23.78 15.07 -0.61
CA ASN A 30 -23.95 14.09 0.46
C ASN A 30 -23.74 12.63 0.03
N ASP A 31 -22.63 12.04 0.51
CA ASP A 31 -22.07 10.75 0.08
C ASP A 31 -22.97 9.51 0.26
N LYS A 32 -24.02 9.54 1.09
CA LYS A 32 -24.80 8.32 1.35
C LYS A 32 -25.69 7.90 0.18
N ASN A 33 -26.35 8.82 -0.51
CA ASN A 33 -27.32 8.47 -1.55
C ASN A 33 -26.64 8.08 -2.87
N VAL A 34 -25.48 8.68 -3.17
CA VAL A 34 -24.66 8.30 -4.34
C VAL A 34 -24.06 6.93 -4.13
N ILE A 35 -23.48 6.65 -2.95
CA ILE A 35 -22.93 5.32 -2.63
C ILE A 35 -24.00 4.23 -2.71
N ILE A 36 -25.21 4.47 -2.16
CA ILE A 36 -26.33 3.52 -2.23
C ILE A 36 -26.80 3.32 -3.69
N ALA A 37 -26.84 4.37 -4.51
CA ALA A 37 -27.20 4.25 -5.92
C ALA A 37 -26.14 3.46 -6.71
N THR A 38 -24.85 3.72 -6.51
CA THR A 38 -23.77 2.95 -7.15
C THR A 38 -23.70 1.51 -6.66
N ALA A 39 -23.94 1.26 -5.37
CA ALA A 39 -23.99 -0.09 -4.82
C ALA A 39 -25.22 -0.87 -5.32
N GLY A 40 -26.38 -0.21 -5.40
CA GLY A 40 -27.60 -0.79 -5.96
C GLY A 40 -27.47 -1.13 -7.44
N VAL A 41 -26.83 -0.25 -8.23
CA VAL A 41 -26.53 -0.51 -9.65
C VAL A 41 -25.52 -1.66 -9.79
N ALA A 42 -24.47 -1.70 -8.96
CA ALA A 42 -23.50 -2.81 -8.98
C ALA A 42 -24.16 -4.16 -8.65
N ILE A 43 -25.06 -4.20 -7.65
CA ILE A 43 -25.82 -5.42 -7.30
C ILE A 43 -26.74 -5.83 -8.44
N LEU A 44 -27.44 -4.89 -9.09
CA LEU A 44 -28.32 -5.19 -10.22
C LEU A 44 -27.53 -5.65 -11.45
N VAL A 45 -26.34 -5.09 -11.70
CA VAL A 45 -25.46 -5.51 -12.81
C VAL A 45 -24.88 -6.90 -12.53
N VAL A 46 -24.39 -7.17 -11.32
CA VAL A 46 -23.90 -8.50 -10.92
C VAL A 46 -25.04 -9.53 -10.94
N GLY A 47 -26.25 -9.15 -10.50
CA GLY A 47 -27.45 -9.98 -10.56
C GLY A 47 -27.88 -10.27 -12.00
N ALA A 48 -27.90 -9.28 -12.88
CA ALA A 48 -28.23 -9.44 -14.29
C ALA A 48 -27.18 -10.27 -15.05
N ILE A 49 -25.89 -10.09 -14.76
CA ILE A 49 -24.80 -10.93 -15.29
C ILE A 49 -24.93 -12.37 -14.78
N GLY A 50 -25.25 -12.56 -13.49
CA GLY A 50 -25.49 -13.86 -12.89
C GLY A 50 -26.66 -14.59 -13.54
N ILE A 51 -27.78 -13.90 -13.76
CA ILE A 51 -28.97 -14.41 -14.45
C ILE A 51 -28.66 -14.70 -15.93
N ALA A 52 -27.99 -13.80 -16.65
CA ALA A 52 -27.63 -14.03 -18.05
C ALA A 52 -26.64 -15.18 -18.25
N LYS A 53 -25.71 -15.38 -17.30
CA LYS A 53 -24.78 -16.52 -17.26
C LYS A 53 -25.50 -17.82 -16.88
N TYR A 54 -26.54 -17.74 -16.04
CA TYR A 54 -27.40 -18.89 -15.69
C TYR A 54 -28.27 -19.35 -16.86
N PHE A 55 -28.78 -18.41 -17.69
CA PHE A 55 -29.62 -18.70 -18.85
C PHE A 55 -28.84 -18.93 -20.17
N GLY A 56 -27.51 -18.97 -20.15
CA GLY A 56 -26.71 -19.33 -21.32
C GLY A 56 -26.77 -18.33 -22.48
N TRP A 57 -27.22 -17.09 -22.23
CA TRP A 57 -27.33 -16.04 -23.27
C TRP A 57 -25.98 -15.59 -23.85
N PHE A 58 -24.88 -15.98 -23.22
CA PHE A 58 -23.50 -15.78 -23.67
C PHE A 58 -22.73 -17.11 -23.70
N ASP A 59 -23.34 -18.20 -24.20
CA ASP A 59 -22.58 -19.45 -24.38
C ASP A 59 -21.47 -19.20 -25.42
N GLU A 60 -20.24 -19.03 -24.93
CA GLU A 60 -19.02 -18.93 -25.72
C GLU A 60 -18.96 -20.07 -26.75
N LYS A 61 -18.53 -19.79 -27.98
CA LYS A 61 -18.35 -20.85 -28.99
C LYS A 61 -17.26 -21.83 -28.53
N ASN A 62 -17.39 -23.11 -28.90
CA ASN A 62 -16.44 -24.15 -28.50
C ASN A 62 -14.99 -23.81 -28.90
N GLU A 63 -14.79 -23.24 -30.09
CA GLU A 63 -13.49 -22.78 -30.58
C GLU A 63 -12.88 -21.68 -29.69
N ASN A 64 -13.68 -20.70 -29.29
CA ASN A 64 -13.22 -19.61 -28.43
C ASN A 64 -12.79 -20.13 -27.06
N LEU A 65 -13.57 -21.05 -26.48
CA LEU A 65 -13.23 -21.68 -25.20
C LEU A 65 -11.93 -22.48 -25.31
N LEU A 66 -11.75 -23.25 -26.38
CA LEU A 66 -10.50 -23.99 -26.64
C LEU A 66 -9.31 -23.04 -26.81
N ASN A 67 -9.44 -22.00 -27.61
CA ASN A 67 -8.38 -21.03 -27.85
C ASN A 67 -7.99 -20.29 -26.56
N ARG A 68 -8.98 -19.89 -25.76
CA ARG A 68 -8.75 -19.25 -24.45
C ARG A 68 -8.04 -20.20 -23.48
N ALA A 69 -8.48 -21.46 -23.42
CA ALA A 69 -7.86 -22.46 -22.55
C ALA A 69 -6.43 -22.80 -22.95
N ASP A 70 -6.18 -22.99 -24.25
CA ASP A 70 -4.84 -23.23 -24.78
C ASP A 70 -3.92 -22.02 -24.55
N HIS A 71 -4.43 -20.81 -24.74
CA HIS A 71 -3.70 -19.58 -24.47
C HIS A 71 -3.31 -19.44 -22.99
N GLU A 72 -4.24 -19.65 -22.06
CA GLU A 72 -3.94 -19.58 -20.62
C GLU A 72 -2.93 -20.66 -20.22
N LEU A 73 -3.06 -21.89 -20.72
CA LEU A 73 -2.11 -22.97 -20.43
C LEU A 73 -0.72 -22.64 -20.95
N LYS A 74 -0.59 -22.22 -22.22
CA LYS A 74 0.70 -21.83 -22.82
C LYS A 74 1.34 -20.66 -22.08
N THR A 75 0.55 -19.66 -21.71
CA THR A 75 1.03 -18.51 -20.95
C THR A 75 1.58 -18.94 -19.60
N ALA A 76 0.86 -19.80 -18.87
CA ALA A 76 1.31 -20.32 -17.58
C ALA A 76 2.56 -21.21 -17.70
N ILE A 77 2.68 -22.00 -18.77
CA ILE A 77 3.89 -22.80 -19.05
C ILE A 77 5.08 -21.89 -19.34
N MET A 78 4.93 -20.94 -20.26
CA MET A 78 6.02 -20.03 -20.63
C MET A 78 6.54 -19.21 -19.45
N GLN A 79 5.64 -18.72 -18.59
CA GLN A 79 6.02 -17.84 -17.48
C GLN A 79 6.66 -18.60 -16.31
N PHE A 80 6.19 -19.81 -16.01
CA PHE A 80 6.54 -20.48 -14.75
C PHE A 80 7.26 -21.82 -14.90
N SER A 81 7.44 -22.31 -16.12
CA SER A 81 8.13 -23.60 -16.36
C SER A 81 9.50 -23.68 -15.68
N PRO A 82 10.37 -22.65 -15.65
CA PRO A 82 11.65 -22.75 -14.96
C PRO A 82 11.50 -22.98 -13.44
N VAL A 83 10.62 -22.21 -12.79
CA VAL A 83 10.33 -22.31 -11.35
C VAL A 83 9.74 -23.68 -11.01
N ILE A 84 8.73 -24.10 -11.76
CA ILE A 84 8.08 -25.40 -11.57
C ILE A 84 9.06 -26.54 -11.80
N LYS A 85 9.86 -26.48 -12.87
CA LYS A 85 10.82 -27.52 -13.20
C LYS A 85 11.86 -27.67 -12.09
N LEU A 86 12.41 -26.57 -11.56
CA LEU A 86 13.39 -26.65 -10.49
C LEU A 86 12.82 -27.32 -9.22
N ILE A 87 11.57 -26.99 -8.87
CA ILE A 87 10.89 -27.61 -7.72
C ILE A 87 10.57 -29.09 -8.02
N ASP A 88 10.12 -29.42 -9.22
CA ASP A 88 9.77 -30.79 -9.60
C ASP A 88 11.01 -31.69 -9.71
N ASP A 89 12.12 -31.19 -10.23
CA ASP A 89 13.40 -31.89 -10.27
C ASP A 89 13.90 -32.23 -8.84
N THR A 90 13.52 -31.41 -7.85
CA THR A 90 13.87 -31.62 -6.44
C THR A 90 12.90 -32.59 -5.74
N TYR A 91 11.59 -32.41 -5.90
CA TYR A 91 10.58 -33.09 -5.10
C TYR A 91 9.79 -34.20 -5.82
N GLN A 92 9.87 -34.24 -7.16
CA GLN A 92 9.16 -35.18 -8.03
C GLN A 92 7.64 -35.14 -7.77
N ILE A 93 7.05 -33.95 -7.83
CA ILE A 93 5.70 -33.61 -7.36
C ILE A 93 4.66 -34.57 -7.94
N LYS A 94 4.78 -34.96 -9.21
CA LYS A 94 3.80 -35.82 -9.89
C LYS A 94 3.63 -37.18 -9.21
N PHE A 95 4.70 -37.74 -8.67
CA PHE A 95 4.71 -39.08 -8.10
C PHE A 95 4.40 -39.11 -6.60
N ARG A 96 4.20 -37.93 -5.99
CA ARG A 96 3.88 -37.79 -4.57
C ARG A 96 2.38 -37.81 -4.31
N ASN A 97 1.99 -38.45 -3.22
CA ASN A 97 0.60 -38.39 -2.75
C ASN A 97 0.30 -37.04 -2.05
N ALA A 98 -0.97 -36.80 -1.70
CA ALA A 98 -1.39 -35.53 -1.11
C ALA A 98 -0.74 -35.24 0.25
N HIS A 99 -0.52 -36.27 1.07
CA HIS A 99 0.09 -36.13 2.39
C HIS A 99 1.58 -35.77 2.28
N GLU A 100 2.32 -36.48 1.42
CA GLU A 100 3.72 -36.18 1.13
C GLU A 100 3.89 -34.75 0.61
N LYS A 101 3.06 -34.34 -0.36
CA LYS A 101 3.06 -32.96 -0.88
C LYS A 101 2.87 -31.92 0.23
N ALA A 102 1.94 -32.16 1.16
CA ALA A 102 1.69 -31.25 2.26
C ALA A 102 2.90 -31.11 3.20
N ASN A 103 3.65 -32.18 3.42
CA ASN A 103 4.86 -32.17 4.24
C ASN A 103 6.00 -31.40 3.53
N LEU A 104 6.24 -31.69 2.25
CA LEU A 104 7.30 -31.05 1.45
C LEU A 104 7.10 -29.52 1.31
N VAL A 105 5.85 -29.05 1.33
CA VAL A 105 5.51 -27.62 1.30
C VAL A 105 6.03 -26.84 2.52
N ASN A 106 6.41 -27.51 3.60
CA ASN A 106 7.01 -26.89 4.79
C ASN A 106 8.51 -27.21 4.95
N GLU A 107 9.08 -28.01 4.04
CA GLU A 107 10.47 -28.43 4.12
C GLU A 107 11.42 -27.27 3.78
N ILE A 108 12.42 -27.06 4.63
CA ILE A 108 13.42 -26.02 4.42
C ILE A 108 14.53 -26.57 3.55
N HIS A 109 14.52 -26.21 2.27
CA HIS A 109 15.58 -26.53 1.32
C HIS A 109 16.25 -25.26 0.80
N GLU A 110 17.15 -24.66 1.58
CA GLU A 110 17.73 -23.33 1.29
C GLU A 110 18.41 -23.23 -0.08
N LEU A 111 19.07 -24.30 -0.55
CA LEU A 111 19.68 -24.30 -1.90
C LEU A 111 18.62 -24.17 -3.02
N LEU A 112 17.44 -24.76 -2.80
CA LEU A 112 16.33 -24.66 -3.76
C LEU A 112 15.76 -23.24 -3.72
N LEU A 113 15.54 -22.69 -2.52
CA LEU A 113 15.04 -21.33 -2.34
C LEU A 113 16.00 -20.29 -2.93
N ALA A 114 17.32 -20.46 -2.74
CA ALA A 114 18.35 -19.63 -3.35
C ALA A 114 18.32 -19.71 -4.89
N GLY A 115 18.10 -20.90 -5.47
CA GLY A 115 17.95 -21.07 -6.92
C GLY A 115 16.65 -20.49 -7.48
N LEU A 116 15.57 -20.48 -6.69
CA LEU A 116 14.27 -19.94 -7.09
C LEU A 116 14.24 -18.41 -7.09
N HIS A 117 14.95 -17.78 -6.17
CA HIS A 117 14.94 -16.31 -6.00
C HIS A 117 15.22 -15.54 -7.31
N PRO A 118 16.33 -15.77 -8.04
CA PRO A 118 16.59 -15.06 -9.30
C PRO A 118 15.56 -15.41 -10.40
N MET A 119 14.96 -16.60 -10.37
CA MET A 119 13.90 -16.95 -11.33
C MET A 119 12.62 -16.18 -11.07
N LEU A 120 12.30 -15.88 -9.80
CA LEU A 120 11.15 -15.07 -9.43
C LEU A 120 11.36 -13.60 -9.79
N GLU A 121 12.60 -13.09 -9.68
CA GLU A 121 12.95 -11.72 -10.10
C GLU A 121 12.73 -11.49 -11.61
N LEU A 122 12.94 -12.53 -12.44
CA LEU A 122 12.64 -12.47 -13.87
C LEU A 122 11.14 -12.32 -14.17
N VAL A 123 10.28 -12.81 -13.27
CA VAL A 123 8.82 -12.61 -13.37
C VAL A 123 8.45 -11.21 -12.89
N HIS A 124 8.96 -10.81 -11.72
CA HIS A 124 8.74 -9.49 -11.18
C HIS A 124 9.84 -9.13 -10.16
N PRO A 125 10.36 -7.88 -10.13
CA PRO A 125 11.45 -7.47 -9.22
C PRO A 125 11.13 -7.65 -7.73
N LYS A 126 9.84 -7.57 -7.37
CA LYS A 126 9.37 -7.87 -6.02
C LYS A 126 8.77 -9.27 -5.97
N THR A 127 9.30 -10.12 -5.09
CA THR A 127 8.96 -11.55 -5.03
C THR A 127 7.52 -11.81 -4.56
N ASP A 128 6.99 -10.97 -3.67
CA ASP A 128 5.58 -11.02 -3.24
C ASP A 128 4.62 -10.88 -4.42
N MET A 129 4.87 -9.90 -5.30
CA MET A 129 4.11 -9.69 -6.52
C MET A 129 4.31 -10.83 -7.52
N ALA A 130 5.52 -11.40 -7.63
CA ALA A 130 5.74 -12.59 -8.47
C ALA A 130 4.88 -13.78 -8.00
N ILE A 131 4.79 -14.01 -6.69
CA ILE A 131 3.93 -15.04 -6.09
C ILE A 131 2.45 -14.72 -6.32
N GLU A 132 2.04 -13.45 -6.23
CA GLU A 132 0.66 -13.04 -6.53
C GLU A 132 0.28 -13.32 -7.99
N ILE A 133 1.15 -12.99 -8.95
CA ILE A 133 0.95 -13.31 -10.37
C ILE A 133 0.82 -14.82 -10.57
N PHE A 134 1.63 -15.61 -9.85
CA PHE A 134 1.54 -17.07 -9.86
C PHE A 134 0.16 -17.57 -9.40
N ASN A 135 -0.34 -17.04 -8.27
CA ASN A 135 -1.64 -17.39 -7.70
C ASN A 135 -2.80 -16.99 -8.64
N ASN A 136 -2.73 -15.80 -9.22
CA ASN A 136 -3.73 -15.30 -10.18
C ASN A 136 -3.81 -16.22 -11.41
N ARG A 137 -2.67 -16.71 -11.90
CA ARG A 137 -2.59 -17.63 -13.04
C ARG A 137 -3.14 -19.02 -12.70
N GLN A 138 -2.89 -19.52 -11.50
CA GLN A 138 -3.52 -20.74 -11.01
C GLN A 138 -5.06 -20.58 -10.97
N HIS A 139 -5.57 -19.46 -10.45
CA HIS A 139 -7.01 -19.18 -10.42
C HIS A 139 -7.63 -19.10 -11.82
N ALA A 140 -6.96 -18.44 -12.77
CA ALA A 140 -7.40 -18.36 -14.16
C ALA A 140 -7.53 -19.75 -14.79
N LEU A 141 -6.50 -20.60 -14.65
CA LEU A 141 -6.52 -21.97 -15.18
C LEU A 141 -7.61 -22.85 -14.54
N LYS A 142 -7.82 -22.74 -13.22
CA LYS A 142 -8.94 -23.42 -12.54
C LYS A 142 -10.29 -23.00 -13.09
N SER A 143 -10.47 -21.70 -13.33
CA SER A 143 -11.72 -21.18 -13.89
C SER A 143 -11.95 -21.72 -15.29
N VAL A 144 -10.94 -21.70 -16.15
CA VAL A 144 -11.09 -22.17 -17.54
C VAL A 144 -11.29 -23.67 -17.60
N LYS A 145 -10.60 -24.45 -16.74
CA LYS A 145 -10.85 -25.89 -16.61
C LYS A 145 -12.28 -26.18 -16.23
N LYS A 146 -12.84 -25.46 -15.25
CA LYS A 146 -14.24 -25.62 -14.84
C LYS A 146 -15.21 -25.37 -16.00
N ASP A 147 -14.91 -24.40 -16.86
CA ASP A 147 -15.70 -24.12 -18.05
C ASP A 147 -15.56 -25.22 -19.12
N LEU A 148 -14.35 -25.78 -19.32
CA LEU A 148 -14.13 -26.97 -20.14
C LEU A 148 -14.92 -28.18 -19.63
N ASP A 149 -14.80 -28.52 -18.35
CA ASP A 149 -15.47 -29.68 -17.75
C ASP A 149 -17.00 -29.59 -17.89
N ARG A 150 -17.57 -28.40 -17.69
CA ARG A 150 -19.00 -28.15 -17.95
C ARG A 150 -19.36 -28.36 -19.42
N ARG A 151 -18.53 -27.90 -20.35
CA ARG A 151 -18.79 -28.04 -21.79
C ARG A 151 -18.62 -29.49 -22.26
N ILE A 152 -17.63 -30.22 -21.73
CA ILE A 152 -17.42 -31.65 -21.96
C ILE A 152 -18.67 -32.44 -21.56
N LEU A 153 -19.26 -32.15 -20.38
CA LEU A 153 -20.49 -32.79 -19.93
C LEU A 153 -21.69 -32.50 -20.84
N LYS A 154 -21.80 -31.27 -21.39
CA LYS A 154 -22.83 -30.91 -22.38
C LYS A 154 -22.62 -31.69 -23.69
N LEU A 155 -21.40 -31.71 -24.22
CA LEU A 155 -21.06 -32.36 -25.50
C LEU A 155 -21.19 -33.89 -25.43
N ARG A 156 -20.86 -34.49 -24.27
CA ARG A 156 -20.97 -35.94 -24.04
C ARG A 156 -22.38 -36.49 -24.32
N LYS A 157 -23.41 -35.67 -24.10
CA LYS A 157 -24.82 -36.06 -24.35
C LYS A 157 -25.19 -36.06 -25.84
N ASN A 158 -24.40 -35.41 -26.69
CA ASN A 158 -24.70 -35.16 -28.11
C ASN A 158 -23.53 -35.58 -29.03
N LEU A 159 -22.85 -36.68 -28.71
CA LEU A 159 -21.65 -37.15 -29.43
C LEU A 159 -21.92 -37.71 -30.83
N GLU A 160 -23.19 -37.98 -31.16
CA GLU A 160 -23.61 -38.49 -32.46
C GLU A 160 -23.27 -37.51 -33.61
N TYR A 161 -23.12 -36.22 -33.31
CA TYR A 161 -22.69 -35.21 -34.27
C TYR A 161 -21.16 -35.15 -34.37
N LYS A 162 -20.61 -35.34 -35.59
CA LYS A 162 -19.17 -35.39 -35.87
C LYS A 162 -18.40 -34.17 -35.32
N ASP A 163 -18.96 -32.97 -35.44
CA ASP A 163 -18.34 -31.74 -34.93
C ASP A 163 -18.29 -31.73 -33.40
N ASN A 164 -19.34 -32.24 -32.73
CA ASN A 164 -19.36 -32.36 -31.27
C ASN A 164 -18.30 -33.35 -30.77
N LYS A 165 -18.06 -34.44 -31.53
CA LYS A 165 -17.01 -35.41 -31.20
C LYS A 165 -15.62 -34.77 -31.27
N TYR A 166 -15.31 -34.01 -32.33
CA TYR A 166 -14.03 -33.28 -32.44
C TYR A 166 -13.82 -32.33 -31.25
N PHE A 167 -14.81 -31.48 -30.94
CA PHE A 167 -14.70 -30.54 -29.82
C PHE A 167 -14.60 -31.27 -28.48
N TYR A 168 -15.35 -32.36 -28.30
CA TYR A 168 -15.30 -33.17 -27.09
C TYR A 168 -13.88 -33.73 -26.87
N ASP A 169 -13.32 -34.41 -27.87
CA ASP A 169 -11.99 -35.04 -27.76
C ASP A 169 -10.90 -33.99 -27.44
N ARG A 170 -10.94 -32.84 -28.12
CA ARG A 170 -9.98 -31.73 -27.88
C ARG A 170 -10.14 -31.10 -26.51
N MET A 171 -11.37 -30.88 -26.04
CA MET A 171 -11.62 -30.33 -24.71
C MET A 171 -11.20 -31.29 -23.61
N VAL A 172 -11.44 -32.60 -23.77
CA VAL A 172 -10.99 -33.63 -22.83
C VAL A 172 -9.47 -33.65 -22.74
N GLN A 173 -8.77 -33.66 -23.88
CA GLN A 173 -7.31 -33.61 -23.92
C GLN A 173 -6.77 -32.37 -23.20
N LEU A 174 -7.31 -31.19 -23.51
CA LEU A 174 -6.85 -29.93 -22.92
C LEU A 174 -7.21 -29.82 -21.43
N SER A 175 -8.38 -30.31 -21.02
CA SER A 175 -8.77 -30.38 -19.61
C SER A 175 -7.81 -31.25 -18.81
N GLN A 176 -7.40 -32.40 -19.35
CA GLN A 176 -6.39 -33.26 -18.71
C GLN A 176 -5.02 -32.58 -18.61
N GLN A 177 -4.58 -31.90 -19.68
CA GLN A 177 -3.31 -31.15 -19.64
C GLN A 177 -3.34 -30.03 -18.59
N ILE A 178 -4.47 -29.33 -18.46
CA ILE A 178 -4.63 -28.29 -17.43
C ILE A 178 -4.66 -28.94 -16.03
N GLU A 179 -5.34 -30.06 -15.84
CA GLU A 179 -5.35 -30.80 -14.55
C GLU A 179 -3.92 -31.19 -14.13
N ASP A 180 -3.17 -31.82 -15.05
CA ASP A 180 -1.79 -32.24 -14.82
C ASP A 180 -0.90 -31.05 -14.46
N TYR A 181 -1.06 -29.91 -15.15
CA TYR A 181 -0.28 -28.71 -14.88
C TYR A 181 -0.69 -28.02 -13.58
N LEU A 182 -2.00 -28.03 -13.26
CA LEU A 182 -2.51 -27.45 -12.03
C LEU A 182 -1.88 -28.10 -10.81
N ILE A 183 -1.62 -29.43 -10.81
CA ILE A 183 -0.94 -30.12 -9.70
C ILE A 183 0.39 -29.42 -9.33
N TYR A 184 1.21 -29.09 -10.33
CA TYR A 184 2.48 -28.40 -10.11
C TYR A 184 2.30 -26.96 -9.65
N LEU A 185 1.34 -26.25 -10.25
CA LEU A 185 1.01 -24.88 -9.85
C LEU A 185 0.52 -24.83 -8.40
N GLU A 186 -0.35 -25.74 -7.96
CA GLU A 186 -0.86 -25.71 -6.59
C GLU A 186 0.24 -25.96 -5.57
N PHE A 187 1.11 -26.94 -5.86
CA PHE A 187 2.24 -27.25 -5.00
C PHE A 187 3.20 -26.06 -4.92
N THR A 188 3.60 -25.52 -6.07
CA THR A 188 4.56 -24.42 -6.17
C THR A 188 4.02 -23.16 -5.50
N SER A 189 2.77 -22.78 -5.76
CA SER A 189 2.10 -21.65 -5.11
C SER A 189 2.16 -21.76 -3.58
N LYS A 190 1.80 -22.93 -3.04
CA LYS A 190 1.82 -23.18 -1.59
C LYS A 190 3.23 -23.16 -1.03
N PHE A 191 4.18 -23.80 -1.71
CA PHE A 191 5.59 -23.83 -1.31
C PHE A 191 6.17 -22.41 -1.27
N LEU A 192 6.02 -21.63 -2.34
CA LEU A 192 6.51 -20.25 -2.41
C LEU A 192 5.85 -19.35 -1.36
N SER A 193 4.54 -19.45 -1.19
CA SER A 193 3.80 -18.68 -0.17
C SER A 193 4.26 -19.04 1.24
N ASN A 194 4.55 -20.32 1.49
CA ASN A 194 5.08 -20.75 2.78
C ASN A 194 6.47 -20.18 3.05
N HIS A 195 7.31 -20.11 2.03
CA HIS A 195 8.67 -19.60 2.15
C HIS A 195 8.82 -18.12 1.79
N ILE A 196 7.73 -17.34 1.73
CA ILE A 196 7.76 -15.91 1.35
C ILE A 196 8.78 -15.09 2.17
N SER A 197 8.85 -15.35 3.48
CA SER A 197 9.80 -14.68 4.39
C SER A 197 11.27 -14.93 4.06
N TYR A 198 11.61 -16.03 3.37
CA TYR A 198 12.97 -16.26 2.85
C TYR A 198 13.31 -15.23 1.78
N PHE A 199 12.42 -15.07 0.80
CA PHE A 199 12.62 -14.16 -0.32
C PHE A 199 12.58 -12.69 0.12
N GLU A 200 11.66 -12.33 1.02
CA GLU A 200 11.60 -10.99 1.60
C GLU A 200 12.89 -10.62 2.35
N LEU A 201 13.43 -11.56 3.15
CA LEU A 201 14.68 -11.33 3.86
C LEU A 201 15.86 -11.26 2.89
N THR A 202 15.88 -12.09 1.84
CA THR A 202 16.91 -12.05 0.78
C THR A 202 16.93 -10.71 0.05
N ASN A 203 15.75 -10.20 -0.35
CA ASN A 203 15.63 -8.87 -0.98
C ASN A 203 16.13 -7.77 -0.03
N SER A 204 15.73 -7.84 1.24
CA SER A 204 16.14 -6.85 2.24
C SER A 204 17.64 -6.89 2.52
N TYR A 205 18.21 -8.10 2.60
CA TYR A 205 19.65 -8.31 2.68
C TYR A 205 20.38 -7.61 1.52
N ALA A 206 19.91 -7.82 0.29
CA ALA A 206 20.52 -7.22 -0.91
C ALA A 206 20.38 -5.68 -0.89
N ASP A 207 19.21 -5.16 -0.51
CA ASP A 207 18.96 -3.72 -0.40
C ASP A 207 19.92 -3.06 0.60
N TYR A 208 20.05 -3.59 1.82
CA TYR A 208 20.95 -3.03 2.83
C TYR A 208 22.42 -3.21 2.46
N PHE A 209 22.78 -4.35 1.87
CA PHE A 209 24.15 -4.57 1.38
C PHE A 209 24.54 -3.53 0.32
N ASN A 210 23.67 -3.27 -0.65
CA ASN A 210 23.91 -2.27 -1.70
C ASN A 210 23.89 -0.85 -1.13
N LYS A 211 22.91 -0.55 -0.28
CA LYS A 211 22.74 0.76 0.35
C LYS A 211 23.95 1.15 1.20
N TYR A 212 24.56 0.20 1.92
CA TYR A 212 25.71 0.44 2.81
C TYR A 212 27.00 -0.18 2.27
N GLN A 213 27.08 -0.41 0.96
CA GLN A 213 28.18 -1.15 0.34
C GLN A 213 29.55 -0.55 0.69
N ARG A 214 29.66 0.78 0.71
CA ARG A 214 30.92 1.48 1.00
C ARG A 214 31.33 1.28 2.45
N GLU A 215 30.40 1.47 3.38
CA GLU A 215 30.63 1.32 4.81
C GLU A 215 31.00 -0.14 5.16
N LEU A 216 30.26 -1.10 4.60
CA LEU A 216 30.53 -2.54 4.77
C LEU A 216 31.87 -2.96 4.14
N SER A 217 32.25 -2.36 3.01
CA SER A 217 33.56 -2.62 2.38
C SER A 217 34.72 -2.08 3.22
N LEU A 218 34.55 -0.93 3.87
CA LEU A 218 35.55 -0.36 4.79
C LEU A 218 35.77 -1.27 6.01
N LEU A 219 34.69 -1.83 6.58
CA LEU A 219 34.77 -2.76 7.71
C LEU A 219 35.50 -4.07 7.36
N LYS A 220 35.36 -4.55 6.12
CA LYS A 220 36.02 -5.77 5.63
C LYS A 220 37.44 -5.52 5.12
N GLY A 221 37.81 -4.25 4.92
CA GLY A 221 39.14 -3.84 4.48
C GLY A 221 40.19 -3.95 5.59
N SER A 222 41.42 -3.58 5.26
CA SER A 222 42.55 -3.57 6.19
C SER A 222 42.59 -2.34 7.12
N PHE A 223 41.51 -1.55 7.18
CA PHE A 223 41.44 -0.36 8.02
C PHE A 223 41.17 -0.77 9.48
N ASN A 224 41.96 -0.24 10.42
CA ASN A 224 41.80 -0.50 11.84
C ASN A 224 41.81 0.81 12.65
N GLY A 225 41.07 0.81 13.77
CA GLY A 225 41.11 1.88 14.76
C GLY A 225 40.75 3.27 14.18
N PRO A 226 41.58 4.31 14.41
CA PRO A 226 41.23 5.69 14.02
C PRO A 226 40.99 5.90 12.52
N THR A 227 41.73 5.22 11.65
CA THR A 227 41.58 5.37 10.19
C THR A 227 40.24 4.84 9.70
N LEU A 228 39.76 3.75 10.29
CA LEU A 228 38.45 3.19 9.98
C LEU A 228 37.33 4.17 10.37
N GLY A 229 37.41 4.74 11.58
CA GLY A 229 36.47 5.76 12.04
C GLY A 229 36.42 6.97 11.11
N TYR A 230 37.60 7.47 10.69
CA TYR A 230 37.70 8.58 9.74
C TYR A 230 37.02 8.29 8.39
N GLU A 231 37.25 7.12 7.80
CA GLU A 231 36.64 6.78 6.51
C GLU A 231 35.13 6.52 6.62
N LEU A 232 34.65 5.90 7.71
CA LEU A 232 33.21 5.73 7.95
C LEU A 232 32.51 7.09 8.13
N LYS A 233 33.14 8.03 8.83
CA LYS A 233 32.66 9.40 8.95
C LYS A 233 32.55 10.09 7.58
N ARG A 234 33.53 9.90 6.68
CA ARG A 234 33.45 10.45 5.32
C ARG A 234 32.26 9.91 4.55
N CYS A 235 31.82 8.67 4.79
CA CYS A 235 30.61 8.14 4.17
C CYS A 235 29.36 8.96 4.55
N ALA A 236 29.21 9.33 5.83
CA ALA A 236 28.10 10.17 6.29
C ALA A 236 28.11 11.55 5.63
N LEU A 237 29.28 12.20 5.57
CA LEU A 237 29.45 13.50 4.92
C LEU A 237 29.16 13.47 3.42
N ILE A 238 29.52 12.39 2.73
CA ILE A 238 29.28 12.24 1.29
C ILE A 238 27.80 11.97 1.02
N ARG A 239 27.14 11.16 1.85
CA ARG A 239 25.72 10.81 1.67
C ARG A 239 24.78 11.97 1.99
N PHE A 240 25.13 12.80 2.98
CA PHE A 240 24.31 13.90 3.46
C PHE A 240 25.01 15.26 3.33
N ASN A 241 25.76 15.46 2.24
CA ASN A 241 26.55 16.67 2.00
C ASN A 241 25.74 17.98 2.08
N ASP A 242 24.46 17.94 1.70
CA ASP A 242 23.57 19.10 1.68
C ASP A 242 22.80 19.30 3.01
N ALA A 243 22.93 18.36 3.96
CA ALA A 243 22.26 18.47 5.25
C ALA A 243 22.99 19.46 6.17
N SER A 244 22.23 20.28 6.91
CA SER A 244 22.80 21.10 7.99
C SER A 244 23.41 20.27 9.12
N TYR A 245 23.01 18.99 9.21
CA TYR A 245 23.35 18.04 10.26
C TYR A 245 23.60 16.64 9.64
N PRO A 246 24.68 16.46 8.88
CA PRO A 246 24.95 15.23 8.14
C PRO A 246 25.12 13.99 9.02
N PHE A 247 25.80 14.10 10.17
CA PHE A 247 26.03 12.95 11.04
C PHE A 247 24.76 12.52 11.76
N LEU A 248 23.93 13.47 12.20
CA LEU A 248 22.66 13.16 12.86
C LEU A 248 21.65 12.56 11.90
N GLU A 249 21.56 13.04 10.64
CA GLU A 249 20.66 12.43 9.65
C GLU A 249 21.16 11.04 9.23
N PHE A 250 22.48 10.84 9.08
CA PHE A 250 23.05 9.51 8.83
C PHE A 250 22.75 8.52 9.97
N GLU A 251 22.97 8.92 11.22
CA GLU A 251 22.69 8.10 12.40
C GLU A 251 21.21 7.71 12.47
N LYS A 252 20.31 8.66 12.27
CA LYS A 252 18.86 8.45 12.30
C LYS A 252 18.41 7.45 11.24
N GLU A 253 18.92 7.58 10.01
CA GLU A 253 18.61 6.65 8.93
C GLU A 253 19.17 5.25 9.22
N LEU A 254 20.45 5.16 9.61
CA LEU A 254 21.10 3.89 9.92
C LEU A 254 20.42 3.16 11.09
N LYS A 255 20.06 3.88 12.15
CA LYS A 255 19.36 3.31 13.30
C LYS A 255 17.97 2.78 12.93
N LYS A 256 17.24 3.50 12.09
CA LYS A 256 15.94 3.04 11.54
C LYS A 256 16.14 1.75 10.74
N ASP A 257 17.12 1.73 9.86
CA ASP A 257 17.41 0.60 8.99
C ASP A 257 17.85 -0.65 9.79
N ILE A 258 18.72 -0.48 10.80
CA ILE A 258 19.11 -1.54 11.73
C ILE A 258 17.88 -2.13 12.42
N PHE A 259 16.98 -1.28 12.92
CA PHE A 259 15.75 -1.73 13.58
C PHE A 259 14.81 -2.47 12.62
N GLU A 260 14.60 -1.95 11.42
CA GLU A 260 13.78 -2.60 10.40
C GLU A 260 14.36 -3.95 9.97
N PHE A 261 15.67 -4.03 9.75
CA PHE A 261 16.34 -5.26 9.33
C PHE A 261 16.31 -6.32 10.44
N ALA A 262 16.61 -5.95 11.68
CA ALA A 262 16.49 -6.84 12.84
C ALA A 262 15.08 -7.40 12.99
N ASN A 263 14.05 -6.57 12.75
CA ASN A 263 12.67 -7.02 12.77
C ASN A 263 12.35 -8.01 11.65
N LYS A 264 12.90 -7.83 10.44
CA LYS A 264 12.71 -8.77 9.32
C LYS A 264 13.37 -10.13 9.62
N ILE A 265 14.58 -10.14 10.17
CA ILE A 265 15.27 -11.36 10.63
C ILE A 265 14.40 -12.10 11.67
N ARG A 266 13.89 -11.37 12.67
CA ARG A 266 13.03 -11.95 13.73
C ARG A 266 11.69 -12.48 13.20
N ARG A 267 11.17 -11.91 12.11
CA ARG A 267 9.90 -12.31 11.48
C ARG A 267 10.04 -13.42 10.46
N SER A 268 11.25 -13.92 10.21
CA SER A 268 11.44 -15.11 9.36
C SER A 268 10.61 -16.28 9.90
N ARG A 269 9.78 -16.85 9.03
CA ARG A 269 8.82 -17.90 9.42
C ARG A 269 9.51 -19.19 9.86
N TYR A 270 10.68 -19.45 9.31
CA TYR A 270 11.47 -20.63 9.56
C TYR A 270 12.92 -20.27 9.90
N ASN A 271 13.63 -21.23 10.49
CA ASN A 271 15.06 -21.11 10.75
C ASN A 271 15.87 -21.43 9.47
N TYR A 272 15.98 -20.45 8.57
CA TYR A 272 16.84 -20.52 7.39
C TYR A 272 18.29 -20.29 7.81
N GLN A 273 18.99 -21.35 8.22
CA GLN A 273 20.29 -21.27 8.87
C GLN A 273 21.31 -20.42 8.09
N GLN A 274 21.46 -20.62 6.78
CA GLN A 274 22.46 -19.89 5.99
C GLN A 274 22.05 -18.43 5.78
N LEU A 275 20.79 -18.20 5.38
CA LEU A 275 20.28 -16.85 5.16
C LEU A 275 20.30 -16.01 6.45
N LEU A 276 19.86 -16.59 7.58
CA LEU A 276 19.86 -15.93 8.87
C LEU A 276 21.28 -15.65 9.35
N TYR A 277 22.23 -16.56 9.14
CA TYR A 277 23.63 -16.31 9.46
C TYR A 277 24.15 -15.08 8.70
N ILE A 278 23.97 -15.05 7.38
CA ILE A 278 24.43 -13.94 6.53
C ILE A 278 23.75 -12.62 6.93
N ALA A 279 22.43 -12.65 7.15
CA ALA A 279 21.67 -11.47 7.54
C ALA A 279 22.14 -10.92 8.90
N ASN A 280 22.42 -11.79 9.87
CA ASN A 280 22.93 -11.38 11.18
C ASN A 280 24.36 -10.80 11.10
N VAL A 281 25.22 -11.31 10.21
CA VAL A 281 26.55 -10.72 9.98
C VAL A 281 26.42 -9.28 9.50
N ILE A 282 25.56 -9.01 8.52
CA ILE A 282 25.34 -7.64 8.05
C ILE A 282 24.71 -6.76 9.13
N LEU A 283 23.74 -7.28 9.89
CA LEU A 283 23.15 -6.53 10.98
C LEU A 283 24.22 -6.10 12.00
N ALA A 284 25.13 -7.02 12.37
CA ALA A 284 26.24 -6.72 13.27
C ALA A 284 27.22 -5.70 12.67
N ASP A 285 27.54 -5.81 11.38
CA ASP A 285 28.38 -4.84 10.68
C ASP A 285 27.73 -3.44 10.67
N LEU A 286 26.43 -3.34 10.39
CA LEU A 286 25.69 -2.07 10.44
C LEU A 286 25.67 -1.46 11.85
N GLN A 287 25.48 -2.29 12.87
CA GLN A 287 25.57 -1.86 14.28
C GLN A 287 26.97 -1.33 14.62
N LYS A 288 28.02 -1.98 14.11
CA LYS A 288 29.39 -1.52 14.27
C LYS A 288 29.62 -0.18 13.56
N VAL A 289 29.11 0.02 12.34
CA VAL A 289 29.15 1.33 11.66
C VAL A 289 28.45 2.40 12.52
N HIS A 290 27.27 2.09 13.07
CA HIS A 290 26.52 3.00 13.93
C HIS A 290 27.34 3.40 15.16
N GLU A 291 27.98 2.44 15.82
CA GLU A 291 28.85 2.69 16.98
C GLU A 291 30.02 3.65 16.65
N TYR A 292 30.69 3.45 15.51
CA TYR A 292 31.76 4.36 15.06
C TYR A 292 31.27 5.79 14.84
N ILE A 293 30.06 5.96 14.29
CA ILE A 293 29.50 7.29 14.04
C ILE A 293 29.13 7.99 15.36
N ILE A 294 28.44 7.31 16.28
CA ILE A 294 27.95 7.95 17.51
C ILE A 294 29.04 8.25 18.54
N THR A 295 30.17 7.56 18.45
CA THR A 295 31.33 7.79 19.30
C THR A 295 32.27 8.86 18.74
N ASP A 296 32.04 9.32 17.51
CA ASP A 296 32.86 10.36 16.88
C ASP A 296 32.65 11.74 17.53
N PRO A 297 33.72 12.50 17.84
CA PRO A 297 33.61 13.83 18.42
C PRO A 297 32.78 14.82 17.59
N ASP A 298 32.80 14.71 16.26
CA ASP A 298 32.08 15.64 15.39
C ASP A 298 30.59 15.35 15.37
N TYR A 299 30.18 14.09 15.52
CA TYR A 299 28.79 13.73 15.79
C TYR A 299 28.30 14.37 17.10
N LEU A 300 29.11 14.29 18.16
CA LEU A 300 28.76 14.86 19.47
C LEU A 300 28.66 16.40 19.40
N GLN A 301 29.59 17.06 18.71
CA GLN A 301 29.52 18.50 18.47
C GLN A 301 28.27 18.89 17.67
N GLU A 302 27.97 18.12 16.63
CA GLU A 302 26.79 18.34 15.79
C GLU A 302 25.49 18.22 16.59
N LYS A 303 25.41 17.22 17.49
CA LYS A 303 24.29 17.05 18.43
C LYS A 303 24.09 18.29 19.32
N VAL A 304 25.17 18.80 19.91
CA VAL A 304 25.14 20.01 20.73
C VAL A 304 24.70 21.23 19.91
N ARG A 305 25.21 21.37 18.68
CA ARG A 305 24.79 22.45 17.77
C ARG A 305 23.29 22.39 17.48
N ARG A 306 22.76 21.21 17.15
CA ARG A 306 21.32 21.03 16.89
C ARG A 306 20.46 21.37 18.09
N GLU A 307 20.86 20.97 19.29
CA GLU A 307 20.14 21.32 20.52
C GLU A 307 20.14 22.82 20.78
N ASN A 308 21.26 23.51 20.53
CA ASN A 308 21.35 24.96 20.68
C ASN A 308 20.48 25.69 19.65
N ASP A 309 20.51 25.26 18.39
CA ASP A 309 19.65 25.82 17.34
C ASP A 309 18.16 25.65 17.67
N LEU A 310 17.76 24.48 18.16
CA LEU A 310 16.37 24.24 18.58
C LEU A 310 15.96 25.15 19.74
N ARG A 311 16.82 25.32 20.75
CA ARG A 311 16.56 26.25 21.86
C ARG A 311 16.43 27.69 21.39
N GLU A 312 17.27 28.11 20.43
CA GLU A 312 17.21 29.47 19.89
C GLU A 312 15.94 29.69 19.05
N GLN A 313 15.53 28.69 18.26
CA GLN A 313 14.26 28.71 17.54
C GLN A 313 13.07 28.83 18.50
N GLU A 314 13.07 28.09 19.62
CA GLU A 314 12.04 28.21 20.65
C GLU A 314 12.03 29.58 21.31
N ARG A 315 13.20 30.15 21.62
CA ARG A 315 13.31 31.52 22.17
C ARG A 315 12.74 32.56 21.21
N ILE A 316 13.08 32.47 19.93
CA ILE A 316 12.55 33.37 18.90
C ILE A 316 11.02 33.20 18.79
N ALA A 317 10.51 31.97 18.80
CA ALA A 317 9.08 31.70 18.74
C ALA A 317 8.32 32.26 19.95
N ILE A 318 8.88 32.16 21.17
CA ILE A 318 8.31 32.77 22.38
C ILE A 318 8.30 34.29 22.26
N ALA A 319 9.42 34.90 21.86
CA ALA A 319 9.52 36.34 21.67
C ALA A 319 8.51 36.88 20.63
N GLN A 320 8.31 36.15 19.53
CA GLN A 320 7.29 36.47 18.51
C GLN A 320 5.87 36.38 19.06
N ARG A 321 5.58 35.36 19.89
CA ARG A 321 4.27 35.22 20.56
C ARG A 321 4.03 36.35 21.54
N GLU A 322 5.03 36.72 22.34
CA GLU A 322 4.94 37.85 23.28
C GLU A 322 4.76 39.19 22.56
N ALA A 323 5.50 39.44 21.49
CA ALA A 323 5.35 40.64 20.67
C ALA A 323 3.93 40.74 20.10
N THR A 324 3.41 39.64 19.56
CA THR A 324 2.04 39.55 19.01
C THR A 324 0.98 39.76 20.11
N ALA A 325 1.19 39.21 21.30
CA ALA A 325 0.29 39.42 22.44
C ALA A 325 0.27 40.89 22.88
N ARG A 326 1.44 41.53 22.99
CA ARG A 326 1.56 42.96 23.31
C ARG A 326 0.88 43.85 22.27
N GLU A 327 1.03 43.53 20.99
CA GLU A 327 0.36 44.26 19.91
C GLU A 327 -1.17 44.15 20.00
N ARG A 328 -1.69 42.94 20.29
CA ARG A 328 -3.13 42.74 20.52
C ARG A 328 -3.64 43.51 21.74
N GLU A 329 -2.90 43.49 22.84
CA GLU A 329 -3.25 44.27 24.04
C GLU A 329 -3.23 45.78 23.75
N ALA A 330 -2.22 46.27 23.03
CA ALA A 330 -2.14 47.68 22.65
C ALA A 330 -3.34 48.08 21.76
N LYS A 331 -3.70 47.26 20.78
CA LYS A 331 -4.86 47.49 19.91
C LYS A 331 -6.17 47.45 20.69
N ALA A 332 -6.36 46.49 21.59
CA ALA A 332 -7.52 46.41 22.46
C ALA A 332 -7.64 47.65 23.38
N ARG A 333 -6.51 48.17 23.90
CA ARG A 333 -6.50 49.41 24.68
C ARG A 333 -6.88 50.62 23.83
N GLU A 334 -6.41 50.70 22.59
CA GLU A 334 -6.76 51.78 21.67
C GLU A 334 -8.26 51.75 21.34
N GLU A 335 -8.82 50.57 21.04
CA GLU A 335 -10.25 50.39 20.78
C GLU A 335 -11.10 50.72 22.02
N ALA A 336 -10.68 50.27 23.21
CA ALA A 336 -11.34 50.62 24.46
C ALA A 336 -11.32 52.14 24.74
N ALA A 337 -10.19 52.80 24.46
CA ALA A 337 -10.08 54.26 24.60
C ALA A 337 -11.02 54.99 23.62
N LYS A 338 -11.08 54.55 22.35
CA LYS A 338 -12.02 55.07 21.35
C LYS A 338 -13.48 54.90 21.77
N ALA A 339 -13.84 53.70 22.25
CA ALA A 339 -15.18 53.41 22.73
C ALA A 339 -15.57 54.30 23.93
N LYS A 340 -14.64 54.50 24.89
CA LYS A 340 -14.85 55.38 26.04
C LYS A 340 -15.05 56.84 25.62
N TRP A 341 -14.29 57.32 24.64
CA TRP A 341 -14.45 58.66 24.08
C TRP A 341 -15.81 58.84 23.40
N GLN A 342 -16.26 57.87 22.60
CA GLN A 342 -17.59 57.89 21.97
C GLN A 342 -18.72 57.88 23.01
N GLN A 343 -18.61 57.07 24.07
CA GLN A 343 -19.58 57.08 25.17
C GLN A 343 -19.64 58.44 25.87
N ALA A 344 -18.49 59.09 26.10
CA ALA A 344 -18.46 60.42 26.69
C ALA A 344 -19.14 61.46 25.78
N GLN A 345 -18.93 61.40 24.47
CA GLN A 345 -19.63 62.27 23.52
C GLN A 345 -21.14 62.03 23.51
N ALA A 346 -21.58 60.77 23.50
CA ALA A 346 -23.00 60.43 23.56
C ALA A 346 -23.66 60.92 24.86
N ALA A 347 -22.96 60.80 26.00
CA ALA A 347 -23.42 61.33 27.28
C ALA A 347 -23.52 62.86 27.28
N MET A 348 -22.53 63.57 26.69
CA MET A 348 -22.61 65.03 26.52
C MET A 348 -23.80 65.44 25.64
N ALA A 349 -24.02 64.75 24.53
CA ALA A 349 -25.17 65.00 23.65
C ALA A 349 -26.51 64.73 24.37
N HIS A 350 -26.61 63.63 25.11
CA HIS A 350 -27.79 63.31 25.93
C HIS A 350 -28.03 64.39 27.00
N ASN A 351 -26.99 64.86 27.68
CA ASN A 351 -27.13 65.92 28.68
C ASN A 351 -27.58 67.24 28.06
N GLN A 352 -27.11 67.58 26.86
CA GLN A 352 -27.60 68.73 26.10
C GLN A 352 -29.09 68.60 25.75
N ILE A 353 -29.53 67.41 25.30
CA ILE A 353 -30.95 67.15 25.00
C ILE A 353 -31.81 67.33 26.25
N LEU A 354 -31.40 66.76 27.39
CA LEU A 354 -32.12 66.91 28.66
C LEU A 354 -32.18 68.37 29.13
N ALA A 355 -31.10 69.14 28.96
CA ALA A 355 -31.08 70.56 29.29
C ALA A 355 -32.02 71.40 28.40
N THR A 356 -32.33 70.92 27.19
CA THR A 356 -33.27 71.57 26.26
C THR A 356 -34.72 71.07 26.37
N GLN A 357 -35.02 70.08 27.23
CA GLN A 357 -36.41 69.64 27.44
C GLN A 357 -37.16 70.61 28.37
N PRO A 358 -38.34 71.12 27.97
CA PRO A 358 -39.15 71.97 28.83
C PRO A 358 -39.69 71.18 30.02
N GLN A 359 -39.50 71.70 31.23
CA GLN A 359 -40.01 71.10 32.47
C GLN A 359 -41.54 70.99 32.43
N GLN A 360 -42.06 69.77 32.28
CA GLN A 360 -43.46 69.49 32.57
C GLN A 360 -43.63 69.38 34.09
N GLN A 361 -44.34 70.34 34.68
CA GLN A 361 -44.78 70.31 36.07
C GLN A 361 -45.66 69.07 36.32
N GLN A 362 -45.15 68.11 37.07
CA GLN A 362 -45.98 67.05 37.65
C GLN A 362 -46.80 67.64 38.81
N VAL A 363 -48.11 67.78 38.58
CA VAL A 363 -49.09 68.07 39.62
C VAL A 363 -49.29 66.82 40.46
N VAL A 364 -48.72 66.81 41.67
CA VAL A 364 -48.98 65.76 42.67
C VAL A 364 -50.37 66.01 43.26
N ASN A 365 -51.31 65.14 42.92
CA ASN A 365 -52.68 65.14 43.43
C ASN A 365 -52.71 64.46 44.81
N VAL A 366 -52.82 65.25 45.88
CA VAL A 366 -53.02 64.75 47.25
C VAL A 366 -54.50 64.83 47.57
N ASN A 367 -55.22 63.71 47.41
CA ASN A 367 -56.58 63.58 47.92
C ASN A 367 -56.56 63.29 49.42
N ASN A 368 -57.19 64.20 50.16
CA ASN A 368 -57.61 64.08 51.55
C ASN A 368 -58.48 62.85 51.80
N TYR A 369 -58.22 62.14 52.90
CA TYR A 369 -59.26 61.44 53.66
C TYR A 369 -59.13 61.80 55.13
N ASN A 370 -60.19 62.42 55.65
CA ASN A 370 -60.50 62.47 57.08
C ASN A 370 -62.04 62.51 57.21
N ARG A 371 -62.65 61.33 57.18
CA ARG A 371 -63.81 60.88 57.99
C ARG A 371 -64.28 59.50 57.53
#